data_AF-A0A539D7C5-F1
#
_entry.id   AF-A0A539D7C5-F1
#
_cell.length_a   1.000
_cell.length_b   1.000
_cell.length_c   1.000
_cell.angle_alpha   90.00
_cell.angle_beta   90.00
_cell.angle_gamma   90.00
#
_symmetry.space_group_name_H-M   'P 1'
#
loop_
_entity.id
_entity.type
_entity.pdbx_description
1 polymer ?
#
loop_
_entity_poly.entity_id
_entity_poly.type
_entity_poly.pdbx_seq_one_letter_code
_entity_poly.pdbx_strand_id
1 'polypeptide(L)'
;DDPEAADPAALARAATLASGRAMKGRLWNEAKALAGLAESYARLGERARGGGQTIETLDLGLIFEVLADDNGVAARRLALNPDRVDDPDRAIKEAYQQRLAEVRQNQTHHAMAMVRRIHAAERQIKKLGGEVEVSQSSFDAMAEARDWLLSATEELEDVTVTPSPPPGDPWKVGM
;
A
#
# COMPACT_ATOMS: atom_id res chain seq x y z
N ASP A 1 36.61 -6.18 -15.09
CA ASP A 1 35.71 -5.37 -14.26
C ASP A 1 36.51 -4.72 -13.15
N ASP A 2 36.66 -3.40 -13.21
CA ASP A 2 37.47 -2.64 -12.28
C ASP A 2 36.62 -2.26 -11.05
N PRO A 3 36.91 -2.79 -9.84
CA PRO A 3 36.09 -2.55 -8.65
C PRO A 3 36.07 -1.07 -8.24
N GLU A 4 37.06 -0.26 -8.63
CA GLU A 4 37.05 1.19 -8.39
C GLU A 4 36.02 1.93 -9.27
N ALA A 5 35.68 1.41 -10.45
CA ALA A 5 34.64 1.98 -11.32
C ALA A 5 33.21 1.78 -10.77
N ALA A 6 33.06 0.92 -9.74
CA ALA A 6 31.80 0.67 -9.06
C ALA A 6 31.66 1.41 -7.71
N ASP A 7 32.73 2.07 -7.21
CA ASP A 7 32.66 2.85 -5.96
C ASP A 7 32.07 4.26 -6.22
N PRO A 8 30.87 4.59 -5.69
CA PRO A 8 30.28 5.92 -5.86
C PRO A 8 31.17 7.05 -5.33
N ALA A 9 32.01 6.80 -4.32
CA ALA A 9 32.95 7.82 -3.83
C ALA A 9 34.11 8.07 -4.82
N ALA A 10 34.59 7.04 -5.51
CA ALA A 10 35.58 7.17 -6.57
C ALA A 10 35.00 7.93 -7.79
N LEU A 11 33.77 7.61 -8.18
CA LEU A 11 33.06 8.29 -9.27
C LEU A 11 32.80 9.78 -8.97
N ALA A 12 32.41 10.11 -7.73
CA ALA A 12 32.23 11.50 -7.31
C ALA A 12 33.54 12.32 -7.41
N ARG A 13 34.67 11.74 -7.00
CA ARG A 13 36.00 12.38 -7.10
C ARG A 13 36.41 12.57 -8.56
N ALA A 14 36.23 11.55 -9.41
CA ALA A 14 36.55 11.62 -10.82
C ALA A 14 35.73 12.71 -11.55
N ALA A 15 34.42 12.78 -11.30
CA ALA A 15 33.54 13.80 -11.86
C ALA A 15 33.90 15.22 -11.40
N THR A 16 34.29 15.38 -10.13
CA THR A 16 34.76 16.68 -9.59
C THR A 16 36.04 17.15 -10.29
N LEU A 17 37.02 16.25 -10.46
CA LEU A 17 38.26 16.58 -11.17
C LEU A 17 38.02 16.90 -12.65
N ALA A 18 37.11 16.17 -13.31
CA ALA A 18 36.71 16.45 -14.68
C ALA A 18 36.00 17.81 -14.81
N SER A 19 35.11 18.14 -13.86
CA SER A 19 34.47 19.47 -13.79
C SER A 19 35.51 20.59 -13.68
N GLY A 20 36.50 20.46 -12.79
CA GLY A 20 37.58 21.45 -12.66
C GLY A 20 38.42 21.62 -13.93
N ARG A 21 38.67 20.52 -14.67
CA ARG A 21 39.35 20.58 -15.98
C ARG A 21 38.51 21.29 -17.03
N ALA A 22 37.20 21.02 -17.07
CA ALA A 22 36.25 21.69 -17.97
C ALA A 22 36.15 23.20 -17.66
N MET A 23 36.14 23.59 -16.38
CA MET A 23 36.20 25.00 -15.97
C MET A 23 37.47 25.69 -16.46
N LYS A 24 38.63 25.04 -16.32
CA LYS A 24 39.91 25.56 -16.83
C LYS A 24 39.90 25.71 -18.36
N GLY A 25 39.18 24.83 -19.06
CA GLY A 25 38.93 24.90 -20.49
C GLY A 25 37.82 25.88 -20.91
N ARG A 26 37.19 26.60 -19.96
CA ARG A 26 36.04 27.50 -20.18
C ARG A 26 34.79 26.81 -20.76
N LEU A 27 34.66 25.50 -20.55
CA LEU A 27 33.51 24.68 -20.96
C LEU A 27 32.45 24.66 -19.85
N TRP A 28 31.77 25.79 -19.64
CA TRP A 28 30.90 26.02 -18.48
C TRP A 28 29.71 25.04 -18.34
N ASN A 29 29.08 24.69 -19.46
CA ASN A 29 27.93 23.77 -19.46
C ASN A 29 28.36 22.36 -19.06
N GLU A 30 29.49 21.89 -19.58
CA GLU A 30 30.05 20.58 -19.27
C GLU A 30 30.55 20.52 -17.82
N ALA A 31 31.20 21.59 -17.34
CA ALA A 31 31.60 21.71 -15.94
C ALA A 31 30.40 21.61 -14.98
N LYS A 32 29.28 22.27 -15.30
CA LYS A 32 28.06 22.23 -14.49
C LYS A 32 27.42 20.83 -14.48
N ALA A 33 27.37 20.17 -15.64
CA ALA A 33 26.86 18.80 -15.73
C ALA A 33 27.70 17.82 -14.91
N LEU A 34 29.04 17.93 -15.01
CA LEU A 34 29.97 17.08 -14.25
C LEU A 34 29.92 17.34 -12.74
N ALA A 35 29.70 18.59 -12.32
CA ALA A 35 29.48 18.93 -10.91
C ALA A 35 28.18 18.30 -10.36
N GLY A 36 27.08 18.35 -11.14
CA GLY A 36 25.83 17.69 -10.76
C GLY A 36 25.94 16.16 -10.67
N LEU A 37 26.75 15.54 -11.54
CA LEU A 37 27.07 14.12 -11.44
C LEU A 37 27.88 13.80 -10.18
N ALA A 38 28.88 14.62 -9.85
CA ALA A 38 29.68 14.45 -8.64
C ALA A 38 28.80 14.48 -7.37
N GLU A 39 27.88 15.43 -7.29
CA GLU A 39 26.93 15.54 -6.17
C GLU A 39 26.00 14.31 -6.08
N SER A 40 25.50 13.84 -7.22
CA SER A 40 24.61 12.67 -7.27
C SER A 40 25.31 11.39 -6.78
N TYR A 41 26.58 11.18 -7.19
CA TYR A 41 27.38 10.06 -6.71
C TYR A 41 27.76 10.19 -5.24
N ALA A 42 28.04 11.40 -4.74
CA ALA A 42 28.28 11.63 -3.32
C ALA A 42 27.05 11.24 -2.48
N ARG A 43 25.85 11.70 -2.86
CA ARG A 43 24.58 11.33 -2.21
C ARG A 43 24.28 9.83 -2.30
N LEU A 44 24.70 9.18 -3.37
CA LEU A 44 24.58 7.72 -3.51
C LEU A 44 25.52 6.99 -2.54
N GLY A 45 26.77 7.45 -2.42
CA GLY A 45 27.73 6.92 -1.46
C GLY A 45 27.33 7.14 0.01
N GLU A 46 26.70 8.28 0.32
CA GLU A 46 26.15 8.55 1.66
C GLU A 46 24.97 7.62 2.00
N ARG A 47 24.05 7.39 1.05
CA ARG A 47 22.97 6.41 1.21
C ARG A 47 23.52 4.99 1.38
N ALA A 48 24.52 4.61 0.59
CA ALA A 48 25.14 3.29 0.67
C ALA A 48 25.91 3.06 1.99
N ARG A 49 26.42 4.11 2.64
CA ARG A 49 27.12 4.04 3.94
C ARG A 49 26.18 3.96 5.17
N GLY A 50 24.87 3.83 4.96
CA GLY A 50 23.89 3.66 6.05
C GLY A 50 23.13 4.93 6.41
N GLY A 51 23.20 5.98 5.60
CA GLY A 51 22.36 7.18 5.73
C GLY A 51 20.96 7.05 5.09
N GLY A 52 20.44 5.83 4.97
CA GLY A 52 19.02 5.65 4.65
C GLY A 52 18.20 6.11 5.86
N GLN A 53 17.07 6.79 5.62
CA GLN A 53 16.14 7.15 6.70
C GLN A 53 15.80 5.89 7.51
N THR A 54 16.23 5.87 8.76
CA THR A 54 15.85 4.88 9.77
C THR A 54 14.56 5.34 10.46
N ILE A 55 13.90 4.47 11.23
CA ILE A 55 12.73 4.89 12.04
C ILE A 55 13.06 6.09 12.93
N GLU A 56 14.30 6.17 13.44
CA GLU A 56 14.78 7.24 14.32
C GLU A 56 15.12 8.54 13.58
N THR A 57 15.31 8.48 12.26
CA THR A 57 15.69 9.63 11.40
C THR A 57 14.65 9.95 10.33
N LEU A 58 13.53 9.23 10.34
CA LEU A 58 12.34 9.51 9.56
C LEU A 58 11.68 10.80 10.03
N ASP A 59 11.13 11.56 9.10
CA ASP A 59 10.36 12.76 9.41
C ASP A 59 9.14 12.38 10.27
N LEU A 60 9.01 13.02 11.44
CA LEU A 60 7.90 12.78 12.37
C LEU A 60 6.54 13.11 11.73
N GLY A 61 6.50 14.10 10.82
CA GLY A 61 5.30 14.39 10.04
C GLY A 61 4.86 13.19 9.20
N LEU A 62 5.80 12.56 8.49
CA LEU A 62 5.56 11.35 7.72
C LEU A 62 5.16 10.15 8.60
N ILE A 63 5.80 9.96 9.75
CA ILE A 63 5.42 8.90 10.70
C ILE A 63 3.98 9.13 11.19
N PHE A 64 3.64 10.36 11.53
CA PHE A 64 2.29 10.71 11.96
C PHE A 64 1.27 10.48 10.84
N GLU A 65 1.54 10.89 9.60
CA GLU A 65 0.67 10.65 8.45
C GLU A 65 0.44 9.16 8.18
N VAL A 66 1.45 8.31 8.40
CA VAL A 66 1.34 6.86 8.21
C VAL A 66 0.60 6.19 9.38
N LEU A 67 0.79 6.67 10.61
CA LEU A 67 0.13 6.10 11.80
C LEU A 67 -1.32 6.56 11.95
N ALA A 68 -1.60 7.82 11.64
CA ALA A 68 -2.92 8.43 11.66
C ALA A 68 -3.60 8.24 10.30
N ASP A 69 -3.58 7.01 9.75
CA ASP A 69 -4.03 6.60 8.40
C ASP A 69 -5.53 6.86 8.13
N ASP A 70 -5.97 8.10 8.27
CA ASP A 70 -7.34 8.57 8.06
C ASP A 70 -7.61 8.84 6.58
N ASN A 71 -6.57 8.92 5.75
CA ASN A 71 -6.67 9.36 4.36
C ASN A 71 -6.15 8.33 3.34
N GLY A 72 -5.75 7.11 3.72
CA GLY A 72 -5.27 6.08 2.80
C GLY A 72 -3.97 6.44 2.06
N VAL A 73 -3.14 7.31 2.64
CA VAL A 73 -1.91 7.82 2.02
C VAL A 73 -0.89 6.68 1.84
N ALA A 74 -0.75 5.82 2.84
CA ALA A 74 0.10 4.64 2.77
C ALA A 74 -0.39 3.69 1.67
N ALA A 75 -1.70 3.43 1.61
CA ALA A 75 -2.31 2.56 0.62
C ALA A 75 -2.07 3.05 -0.81
N ARG A 76 -2.22 4.36 -1.08
CA ARG A 76 -1.94 4.94 -2.40
C ARG A 76 -0.46 4.90 -2.78
N ARG A 77 0.45 5.21 -1.85
CA ARG A 77 1.90 5.19 -2.11
C ARG A 77 2.43 3.76 -2.33
N LEU A 78 1.83 2.80 -1.62
CA LEU A 78 2.16 1.38 -1.71
C LEU A 78 1.20 0.59 -2.61
N ALA A 79 0.44 1.30 -3.45
CA ALA A 79 -0.42 0.68 -4.44
C ALA A 79 0.45 -0.08 -5.45
N LEU A 80 0.07 -1.34 -5.68
CA LEU A 80 0.77 -2.19 -6.62
C LEU A 80 0.27 -1.87 -8.02
N ASN A 81 1.18 -1.50 -8.93
CA ASN A 81 0.84 -1.36 -10.34
C ASN A 81 1.19 -2.67 -11.06
N PRO A 82 0.18 -3.45 -11.52
CA PRO A 82 0.41 -4.75 -12.14
C PRO A 82 1.19 -4.65 -13.46
N ASP A 83 1.01 -3.55 -14.21
CA ASP A 83 1.59 -3.36 -15.54
C ASP A 83 3.05 -2.91 -15.48
N ARG A 84 3.51 -2.40 -14.33
CA ARG A 84 4.89 -1.92 -14.15
C ARG A 84 5.79 -3.06 -13.71
N VAL A 85 6.40 -3.75 -14.67
CA VAL A 85 7.34 -4.89 -14.43
C VAL A 85 8.58 -4.46 -13.64
N ASP A 86 9.15 -3.29 -13.94
CA ASP A 86 10.36 -2.76 -13.28
C ASP A 86 10.01 -1.76 -12.15
N ASP A 87 9.34 -2.25 -11.12
CA ASP A 87 9.12 -1.49 -9.89
C ASP A 87 10.18 -1.86 -8.83
N PRO A 88 11.12 -0.97 -8.50
CA PRO A 88 12.18 -1.26 -7.53
C PRO A 88 11.62 -1.57 -6.13
N ASP A 89 10.42 -1.11 -5.81
CA ASP A 89 9.79 -1.29 -4.51
C ASP A 89 8.74 -2.42 -4.50
N ARG A 90 8.67 -3.22 -5.58
CA ARG A 90 7.64 -4.26 -5.77
C ARG A 90 7.52 -5.19 -4.56
N ALA A 91 8.63 -5.71 -4.05
CA ALA A 91 8.61 -6.65 -2.92
C ALA A 91 7.99 -6.03 -1.66
N ILE A 92 8.26 -4.76 -1.37
CA ILE A 92 7.70 -4.05 -0.22
C ILE A 92 6.19 -3.81 -0.41
N LYS A 93 5.79 -3.42 -1.63
CA LYS A 93 4.37 -3.23 -1.97
C LYS A 93 3.58 -4.54 -1.88
N GLU A 94 4.13 -5.65 -2.38
CA GLU A 94 3.50 -6.97 -2.26
C GLU A 94 3.30 -7.38 -0.80
N ALA A 95 4.31 -7.20 0.04
CA ALA A 95 4.22 -7.49 1.47
C ALA A 95 3.16 -6.62 2.17
N TYR A 96 3.09 -5.32 1.83
CA TYR A 96 2.05 -4.43 2.35
C TYR A 96 0.64 -4.89 1.94
N GLN A 97 0.44 -5.24 0.66
CA GLN A 97 -0.85 -5.69 0.16
C GLN A 97 -1.29 -7.03 0.77
N GLN A 98 -0.36 -7.97 0.95
CA GLN A 98 -0.63 -9.21 1.69
C GLN A 98 -1.08 -8.93 3.11
N ARG A 99 -0.36 -8.05 3.83
CA ARG A 99 -0.71 -7.67 5.19
C ARG A 99 -2.08 -6.99 5.27
N LEU A 100 -2.38 -6.10 4.32
CA LEU A 100 -3.67 -5.42 4.26
C LEU A 100 -4.81 -6.42 3.99
N ALA A 101 -4.59 -7.42 3.14
CA ALA A 101 -5.54 -8.50 2.91
C ALA A 101 -5.79 -9.34 4.17
N GLU A 102 -4.75 -9.69 4.94
CA GLU A 102 -4.88 -10.40 6.21
C GLU A 102 -5.72 -9.61 7.23
N VAL A 103 -5.44 -8.31 7.39
CA VAL A 103 -6.17 -7.44 8.32
C VAL A 103 -7.65 -7.37 7.95
N ARG A 104 -7.95 -7.17 6.66
CA ARG A 104 -9.33 -7.15 6.15
C ARG A 104 -10.02 -8.49 6.38
N GLN A 105 -9.35 -9.61 6.10
CA GLN A 105 -9.91 -10.94 6.33
C GLN A 105 -10.24 -11.17 7.81
N ASN A 106 -9.35 -10.76 8.72
CA ASN A 106 -9.57 -10.86 10.15
C ASN A 106 -10.74 -9.99 10.63
N GLN A 107 -10.86 -8.77 10.11
CA GLN A 107 -12.00 -7.89 10.40
C GLN A 107 -13.31 -8.51 9.92
N THR A 108 -13.36 -9.04 8.71
CA THR A 108 -14.54 -9.75 8.18
C THR A 108 -14.90 -10.96 9.03
N HIS A 109 -13.92 -11.80 9.39
CA HIS A 109 -14.16 -12.95 10.26
C HIS A 109 -14.73 -12.53 11.62
N HIS A 110 -14.21 -11.44 12.20
CA HIS A 110 -14.69 -10.88 13.45
C HIS A 110 -16.13 -10.38 13.34
N ALA A 111 -16.44 -9.59 12.32
CA ALA A 111 -17.78 -9.09 12.05
C ALA A 111 -18.79 -10.24 11.87
N MET A 112 -18.45 -11.25 11.07
CA MET A 112 -19.30 -12.44 10.88
C MET A 112 -19.47 -13.22 12.18
N ALA A 113 -18.45 -13.31 13.03
CA ALA A 113 -18.57 -13.94 14.34
C ALA A 113 -19.53 -13.18 15.24
N MET A 114 -19.51 -11.84 15.23
CA MET A 114 -20.47 -11.02 15.97
C MET A 114 -21.91 -11.24 15.48
N VAL A 115 -22.13 -11.20 14.16
CA VAL A 115 -23.46 -11.46 13.56
C VAL A 115 -24.00 -12.83 13.96
N ARG A 116 -23.16 -13.87 13.90
CA ARG A 116 -23.55 -15.22 14.36
C ARG A 116 -23.93 -15.24 15.85
N ARG A 117 -23.20 -14.52 16.69
CA ARG A 117 -23.50 -14.42 18.13
C ARG A 117 -24.81 -13.67 18.39
N ILE A 118 -25.07 -12.58 17.67
CA ILE A 118 -26.34 -11.83 17.73
C ILE A 118 -27.50 -12.78 17.42
N HIS A 119 -27.47 -13.46 16.28
CA HIS A 119 -28.54 -14.41 15.92
C HIS A 119 -28.71 -15.56 16.91
N ALA A 120 -27.62 -16.02 17.55
CA ALA A 120 -27.72 -17.04 18.58
C ALA A 120 -28.47 -16.51 19.82
N ALA A 121 -28.16 -15.28 20.25
CA ALA A 121 -28.84 -14.61 21.35
C ALA A 121 -30.33 -14.35 21.03
N GLU A 122 -30.64 -13.86 19.84
CA GLU A 122 -32.03 -13.64 19.39
C GLU A 122 -32.87 -14.93 19.45
N ARG A 123 -32.30 -16.05 18.98
CA ARG A 123 -32.96 -17.36 19.08
C ARG A 123 -33.19 -17.78 20.53
N GLN A 124 -32.26 -17.47 21.43
CA GLN A 124 -32.39 -17.81 22.85
C GLN A 124 -33.47 -16.95 23.53
N ILE A 125 -33.55 -15.65 23.21
CA ILE A 125 -34.60 -14.74 23.70
C ILE A 125 -35.99 -15.26 23.27
N LYS A 126 -36.14 -15.61 21.98
CA LYS A 126 -37.39 -16.20 21.46
C LYS A 126 -37.77 -17.50 22.17
N LYS A 127 -36.80 -18.38 22.46
CA LYS A 127 -37.06 -19.63 23.20
C LYS A 127 -37.54 -19.40 24.63
N LEU A 128 -37.11 -18.32 25.26
CA LEU A 128 -37.53 -17.92 26.60
C LEU A 128 -38.87 -17.16 26.62
N GLY A 129 -39.54 -17.04 25.47
CA GLY A 129 -40.81 -16.32 25.33
C GLY A 129 -40.66 -14.80 25.25
N GLY A 130 -39.42 -14.30 25.09
CA GLY A 130 -39.18 -12.88 24.83
C GLY A 130 -39.39 -12.53 23.37
N GLU A 131 -39.94 -11.35 23.10
CA GLU A 131 -39.95 -10.79 21.76
C GLU A 131 -38.60 -10.12 21.45
N VAL A 132 -38.12 -10.33 20.22
CA VAL A 132 -36.94 -9.64 19.69
C VAL A 132 -37.47 -8.63 18.69
N GLU A 133 -37.56 -7.36 19.11
CA GLU A 133 -37.63 -6.27 18.14
C GLU A 133 -36.23 -6.10 17.56
N VAL A 134 -36.07 -6.44 16.28
CA VAL A 134 -34.89 -5.99 15.54
C VAL A 134 -35.04 -4.48 15.45
N SER A 135 -34.36 -3.73 16.32
CA SER A 135 -34.40 -2.28 16.21
C SER A 135 -33.94 -1.90 14.81
N GLN A 136 -34.60 -0.92 14.19
CA GLN A 136 -34.20 -0.39 12.88
C GLN A 136 -32.69 -0.13 12.82
N SER A 137 -32.08 0.27 13.95
CA SER A 137 -30.64 0.47 14.13
C SER A 137 -29.76 -0.75 13.83
N SER A 138 -30.24 -1.99 13.99
CA SER A 138 -29.49 -3.21 13.67
C SER A 138 -29.53 -3.52 12.16
N PHE A 139 -30.63 -3.19 11.49
CA PHE A 139 -30.70 -3.21 10.02
C PHE A 139 -29.87 -2.07 9.43
N ASP A 140 -29.94 -0.88 10.02
CA ASP A 140 -29.15 0.28 9.62
C ASP A 140 -27.65 0.01 9.84
N ALA A 141 -27.26 -0.63 10.95
CA ALA A 141 -25.86 -1.02 11.18
C ALA A 141 -25.38 -2.12 10.22
N MET A 142 -26.25 -3.04 9.79
CA MET A 142 -25.89 -4.02 8.74
C MET A 142 -25.84 -3.38 7.35
N ALA A 143 -26.70 -2.40 7.06
CA ALA A 143 -26.66 -1.62 5.82
C ALA A 143 -25.41 -0.73 5.78
N GLU A 144 -25.05 -0.09 6.88
CA GLU A 144 -23.83 0.72 7.03
C GLU A 144 -22.57 -0.15 6.96
N ALA A 145 -22.56 -1.34 7.58
CA ALA A 145 -21.46 -2.28 7.44
C ALA A 145 -21.31 -2.81 6.00
N ARG A 146 -22.44 -3.02 5.29
CA ARG A 146 -22.44 -3.39 3.87
C ARG A 146 -21.95 -2.23 3.00
N ASP A 147 -22.42 -1.01 3.22
CA ASP A 147 -22.02 0.16 2.46
C ASP A 147 -20.55 0.50 2.72
N TRP A 148 -20.05 0.32 3.94
CA TRP A 148 -18.63 0.41 4.27
C TRP A 148 -17.80 -0.68 3.58
N LEU A 149 -18.29 -1.93 3.54
CA LEU A 149 -17.67 -3.02 2.80
C LEU A 149 -17.63 -2.73 1.29
N LEU A 150 -18.71 -2.16 0.74
CA LEU A 150 -18.80 -1.80 -0.67
C LEU A 150 -17.93 -0.59 -1.01
N SER A 151 -17.89 0.45 -0.16
CA SER A 151 -16.99 1.60 -0.33
C SER A 151 -15.52 1.20 -0.20
N ALA A 152 -15.21 0.23 0.67
CA ALA A 152 -13.87 -0.35 0.77
C ALA A 152 -13.48 -1.19 -0.47
N THR A 153 -14.46 -1.56 -1.31
CA THR A 153 -14.24 -2.26 -2.59
C THR A 153 -14.41 -1.37 -3.82
N GLU A 154 -15.03 -0.19 -3.72
CA GLU A 154 -15.16 0.77 -4.83
C GLU A 154 -13.85 1.52 -5.13
N GLU A 155 -12.86 1.54 -4.22
CA GLU A 155 -11.47 1.92 -4.57
C GLU A 155 -10.75 0.85 -5.42
N LEU A 156 -11.43 -0.25 -5.78
CA LEU A 156 -10.99 -1.35 -6.64
C LEU A 156 -11.93 -1.50 -7.86
N GLU A 157 -12.24 -0.40 -8.55
CA GLU A 157 -12.79 -0.43 -9.92
C GLU A 157 -11.77 -1.04 -10.90
N ASP A 158 -11.51 -2.34 -10.80
CA ASP A 158 -11.16 -3.20 -11.95
C ASP A 158 -11.23 -4.72 -11.67
N VAL A 159 -11.83 -5.17 -10.58
CA VAL A 159 -12.06 -6.62 -10.38
C VAL A 159 -13.49 -6.96 -10.78
N THR A 160 -13.67 -7.41 -12.02
CA THR A 160 -14.92 -8.03 -12.48
C THR A 160 -15.24 -9.25 -11.63
N VAL A 161 -16.06 -9.09 -10.60
CA VAL A 161 -16.69 -10.20 -9.90
C VAL A 161 -17.91 -10.60 -10.72
N THR A 162 -17.78 -11.65 -11.53
CA THR A 162 -18.93 -12.31 -12.15
C THR A 162 -19.81 -12.86 -11.03
N PRO A 163 -21.06 -12.40 -10.86
CA PRO A 163 -21.90 -12.88 -9.79
C PRO A 163 -22.24 -14.36 -10.04
N SER A 164 -21.93 -15.21 -9.07
CA SER A 164 -22.33 -16.62 -9.08
C SER A 164 -23.86 -16.69 -8.94
N PRO A 165 -24.57 -17.48 -9.76
CA PRO A 165 -26.03 -17.57 -9.69
C PRO A 165 -26.47 -18.19 -8.35
N PRO A 166 -27.63 -17.78 -7.81
CA PRO A 166 -28.09 -18.21 -6.49
C PRO A 166 -28.36 -19.73 -6.44
N PRO A 167 -28.14 -20.38 -5.29
CA PRO A 167 -28.34 -21.80 -5.14
C PRO A 167 -29.83 -22.10 -4.99
N GLY A 168 -30.43 -22.72 -6.01
CA GLY A 168 -31.76 -23.33 -5.93
C GLY A 168 -32.75 -22.87 -6.98
N ASP A 169 -32.53 -23.25 -8.24
CA ASP A 169 -33.58 -23.88 -9.05
C ASP A 169 -32.95 -24.56 -10.29
N PRO A 170 -33.35 -25.80 -10.65
CA PRO A 170 -32.81 -26.52 -11.79
C PRO A 170 -33.38 -25.95 -13.09
N TRP A 171 -32.48 -25.47 -13.96
CA TRP A 171 -32.80 -24.99 -15.30
C TRP A 171 -33.62 -26.03 -16.08
N LYS A 172 -34.87 -25.68 -16.41
CA LYS A 172 -35.62 -26.35 -17.48
C LYS A 172 -34.97 -25.98 -18.80
N VAL A 173 -34.19 -26.90 -19.37
CA VAL A 173 -33.81 -26.84 -20.78
C VAL A 173 -35.04 -27.26 -21.59
N GLY A 174 -35.77 -26.27 -22.10
CA GLY A 174 -36.77 -26.46 -23.15
C GLY A 174 -36.10 -26.29 -24.51
N MET A 175 -36.40 -27.22 -25.42
CA MET A 175 -35.89 -27.35 -26.79
C MET A 175 -35.92 -26.06 -27.62
#